data_AF-A0A2V9I6Z3-F1
#
_entry.id   AF-A0A2V9I6Z3-F1
#
_cell.length_a   1.000
_cell.length_b   1.000
_cell.length_c   1.000
_cell.angle_alpha   90.00
_cell.angle_beta   90.00
_cell.angle_gamma   90.00
#
_symmetry.space_group_name_H-M   'P 1'
#
loop_
_entity.id
_entity.type
_entity.pdbx_description
1 polymer ?
#
loop_
_entity_poly.entity_id
_entity_poly.type
_entity_poly.pdbx_seq_one_letter_code
_entity_poly.pdbx_strand_id
1 'polypeptide(L)'
;MLPRIGVLGSLLFAVVFSRTGASQTLAPTLESFLAQASELEKSGNYGAAEKKYQQALVQFPNQPEALKRLGIVYQTELKFPESIDTFQKALRVNPQYPEVNFYLGMSYFGLNQYEQSLEYLNTELRLHPDYRRAYYYAAKVLLALGRKAEAIEHFETLAKRDPNDTKVWFELAKLHRSLAVEAYNRIATIDPDSVLLHALRAESNAEDLKYSEAIKEYEEVLKKQLDFPGVHFALGQIYYKMFKSGEAEQELKLSLQEDPNNPPANFMLGRLLLRDKKSAEALPLLQVAAAGDPTFMKSRLELGKCYLELGRLEEAERALSKAVEIDPHSTEPRVLLVQVYARLKDEDKRKSELATIDKLEREEKNKLRGAVEKAAQKDK
;
A
#
# COMPACT_ATOMS: atom_id res chain seq x y z
N MET A 1 56.70 -91.91 -13.47
CA MET A 1 55.86 -93.11 -13.71
C MET A 1 54.58 -92.95 -12.89
N LEU A 2 53.43 -93.12 -13.57
CA LEU A 2 52.01 -92.95 -13.19
C LEU A 2 51.49 -94.05 -12.23
N PRO A 3 50.21 -94.09 -11.72
CA PRO A 3 49.00 -93.42 -12.23
C PRO A 3 47.95 -92.86 -11.21
N ARG A 4 46.93 -92.24 -11.84
CA ARG A 4 45.61 -91.73 -11.39
C ARG A 4 44.63 -92.80 -10.87
N ILE A 5 43.50 -92.29 -10.34
CA ILE A 5 42.09 -92.77 -10.29
C ILE A 5 41.61 -92.66 -8.83
N GLY A 6 40.49 -92.07 -8.41
CA GLY A 6 39.23 -91.67 -9.04
C GLY A 6 38.06 -92.21 -8.19
N VAL A 7 36.93 -91.48 -8.20
CA VAL A 7 35.53 -91.92 -7.92
C VAL A 7 34.82 -91.42 -6.63
N LEU A 8 33.83 -90.56 -6.89
CA LEU A 8 32.45 -90.36 -6.39
C LEU A 8 31.94 -90.98 -5.07
N GLY A 9 31.07 -90.22 -4.38
CA GLY A 9 29.97 -90.78 -3.56
C GLY A 9 29.36 -89.81 -2.54
N SER A 10 28.18 -89.27 -2.86
CA SER A 10 27.33 -88.31 -2.13
C SER A 10 26.68 -88.80 -0.83
N LEU A 11 26.42 -87.89 0.14
CA LEU A 11 25.14 -87.81 0.88
C LEU A 11 24.97 -86.47 1.62
N LEU A 12 23.76 -85.91 1.46
CA LEU A 12 23.27 -84.61 1.92
C LEU A 12 23.16 -84.51 3.45
N PHE A 13 23.44 -83.32 3.99
CA PHE A 13 22.75 -82.79 5.16
C PHE A 13 22.35 -81.33 4.91
N ALA A 14 21.05 -81.08 4.87
CA ALA A 14 20.47 -79.75 4.76
C ALA A 14 20.61 -79.01 6.10
N VAL A 15 21.30 -77.87 6.09
CA VAL A 15 21.20 -76.88 7.18
C VAL A 15 20.42 -75.69 6.63
N VAL A 16 19.24 -75.52 7.21
CA VAL A 16 18.28 -74.44 6.97
C VAL A 16 18.92 -73.11 7.37
N PHE A 17 19.09 -72.20 6.40
CA PHE A 17 19.30 -70.78 6.70
C PHE A 17 17.97 -70.16 7.10
N SER A 18 17.74 -69.95 8.39
CA SER A 18 16.70 -69.04 8.86
C SER A 18 17.15 -67.60 8.64
N ARG A 19 16.63 -66.97 7.57
CA ARG A 19 16.59 -65.51 7.45
C ARG A 19 15.69 -64.96 8.54
N THR A 20 16.28 -64.33 9.55
CA THR A 20 15.58 -63.32 10.36
C THR A 20 16.25 -61.99 10.07
N GLY A 21 15.78 -61.33 9.02
CA GLY A 21 15.98 -59.89 8.86
C GLY A 21 15.13 -59.20 9.92
N ALA A 22 15.70 -58.99 11.10
CA ALA A 22 15.15 -58.05 12.06
C ALA A 22 15.30 -56.65 11.45
N SER A 23 14.24 -56.13 10.84
CA SER A 23 14.10 -54.70 10.61
C SER A 23 14.23 -54.02 11.96
N GLN A 24 15.40 -53.46 12.27
CA GLN A 24 15.58 -52.59 13.42
C GLN A 24 14.71 -51.35 13.16
N THR A 25 13.47 -51.37 13.66
CA THR A 25 12.69 -50.15 13.81
C THR A 25 13.40 -49.32 14.88
N LEU A 26 14.23 -48.38 14.44
CA LEU A 26 14.84 -47.36 15.30
C LEU A 26 13.74 -46.75 16.17
N ALA A 27 13.97 -46.65 17.48
CA ALA A 27 13.02 -46.02 18.38
C ALA A 27 12.69 -44.61 17.86
N PRO A 28 11.41 -44.22 17.84
CA PRO A 28 11.01 -42.95 17.25
C PRO A 28 11.65 -41.79 18.02
N THR A 29 12.35 -40.90 17.31
CA THR A 29 12.97 -39.70 17.89
C THR A 29 11.97 -38.55 17.98
N LEU A 30 12.22 -37.57 18.84
CA LEU A 30 11.45 -36.33 18.88
C LEU A 30 11.35 -35.70 17.48
N GLU A 31 12.47 -35.63 16.76
CA GLU A 31 12.52 -35.10 15.38
C GLU A 31 11.58 -35.85 14.44
N SER A 32 11.52 -37.19 14.54
CA SER A 32 10.60 -38.01 13.74
C SER A 32 9.13 -37.69 14.04
N PHE A 33 8.78 -37.47 15.31
CA PHE A 33 7.43 -37.05 15.69
C PHE A 33 7.09 -35.67 15.16
N LEU A 34 8.01 -34.69 15.33
CA LEU A 34 7.82 -33.32 14.85
C LEU A 34 7.67 -33.27 13.33
N ALA A 35 8.48 -34.04 12.59
CA ALA A 35 8.39 -34.12 11.14
C ALA A 35 7.04 -34.69 10.66
N GLN A 36 6.58 -35.78 11.28
CA GLN A 36 5.27 -36.38 10.97
C GLN A 36 4.11 -35.41 11.29
N ALA A 37 4.17 -34.74 12.44
CA ALA A 37 3.15 -33.78 12.84
C ALA A 37 3.12 -32.55 11.89
N SER A 38 4.30 -32.04 11.51
CA SER A 38 4.43 -30.94 10.55
C SER A 38 3.87 -31.30 9.17
N GLU A 39 4.04 -32.54 8.71
CA GLU A 39 3.45 -32.99 7.44
C GLU A 39 1.92 -33.07 7.51
N LEU A 40 1.39 -33.48 8.67
CA LEU A 40 -0.05 -33.44 8.93
C LEU A 40 -0.60 -32.02 8.95
N GLU A 41 0.14 -31.05 9.51
CA GLU A 41 -0.22 -29.63 9.43
C GLU A 41 -0.24 -29.11 7.98
N LYS A 42 0.80 -29.44 7.19
CA LYS A 42 0.88 -29.02 5.78
C LYS A 42 -0.26 -29.58 4.93
N SER A 43 -0.71 -30.78 5.25
CA SER A 43 -1.87 -31.41 4.60
C SER A 43 -3.23 -30.94 5.17
N GLY A 44 -3.22 -30.00 6.13
CA GLY A 44 -4.43 -29.44 6.76
C GLY A 44 -5.11 -30.39 7.75
N ASN A 45 -4.48 -31.51 8.10
CA ASN A 45 -5.02 -32.50 9.04
C ASN A 45 -4.61 -32.16 10.49
N TYR A 46 -5.15 -31.05 11.00
CA TYR A 46 -4.80 -30.49 12.31
C TYR A 46 -5.11 -31.43 13.47
N GLY A 47 -6.23 -32.15 13.45
CA GLY A 47 -6.57 -33.09 14.52
C GLY A 47 -5.62 -34.31 14.59
N ALA A 48 -5.07 -34.75 13.46
CA ALA A 48 -4.03 -35.79 13.46
C ALA A 48 -2.68 -35.22 13.91
N ALA A 49 -2.33 -33.99 13.49
CA ALA A 49 -1.14 -33.29 13.96
C ALA A 49 -1.16 -33.09 15.48
N GLU A 50 -2.31 -32.68 16.04
CA GLU A 50 -2.54 -32.56 17.49
C GLU A 50 -2.16 -33.85 18.22
N LYS A 51 -2.77 -34.97 17.82
CA LYS A 51 -2.49 -36.29 18.41
C LYS A 51 -1.01 -36.65 18.31
N LYS A 52 -0.35 -36.31 17.20
CA LYS A 52 1.06 -36.62 16.99
C LYS A 52 1.98 -35.80 17.89
N TYR A 53 1.69 -34.51 18.07
CA TYR A 53 2.40 -33.67 19.03
C TYR A 53 2.17 -34.09 20.48
N GLN A 54 0.94 -34.49 20.84
CA GLN A 54 0.65 -35.05 22.16
C GLN A 54 1.46 -36.33 22.43
N GLN A 55 1.52 -37.25 21.46
CA GLN A 55 2.37 -38.45 21.55
C GLN A 55 3.85 -38.09 21.74
N ALA A 56 4.34 -37.09 21.01
CA ALA A 56 5.71 -36.59 21.16
C ALA A 56 5.97 -36.11 22.59
N LEU A 57 5.04 -35.33 23.17
CA LEU A 57 5.17 -34.76 24.51
C LEU A 57 4.98 -35.78 25.64
N VAL A 58 4.30 -36.91 25.38
CA VAL A 58 4.27 -38.04 26.32
C VAL A 58 5.63 -38.74 26.40
N GLN A 59 6.29 -38.95 25.25
CA GLN A 59 7.60 -39.62 25.20
C GLN A 59 8.76 -38.70 25.56
N PHE A 60 8.65 -37.43 25.17
CA PHE A 60 9.65 -36.39 25.37
C PHE A 60 8.96 -35.20 26.06
N PRO A 61 8.80 -35.24 27.40
CA PRO A 61 8.16 -34.15 28.13
C PRO A 61 9.01 -32.87 28.07
N ASN A 62 8.36 -31.73 28.29
CA ASN A 62 9.00 -30.41 28.41
C ASN A 62 9.84 -29.99 27.18
N GLN A 63 9.37 -30.30 25.96
CA GLN A 63 10.03 -29.89 24.72
C GLN A 63 9.41 -28.59 24.18
N PRO A 64 10.10 -27.43 24.24
CA PRO A 64 9.51 -26.13 23.90
C PRO A 64 9.02 -26.01 22.46
N GLU A 65 9.74 -26.59 21.48
CA GLU A 65 9.31 -26.56 20.07
C GLU A 65 8.02 -27.37 19.88
N ALA A 66 7.92 -28.56 20.48
CA ALA A 66 6.72 -29.40 20.42
C ALA A 66 5.52 -28.73 21.10
N LEU A 67 5.73 -28.10 22.26
CA LEU A 67 4.70 -27.32 22.96
C LEU A 67 4.25 -26.11 22.12
N LYS A 68 5.18 -25.35 21.54
CA LYS A 68 4.85 -24.21 20.66
C LYS A 68 4.01 -24.67 19.47
N ARG A 69 4.42 -25.74 18.77
CA ARG A 69 3.67 -26.26 17.61
C ARG A 69 2.28 -26.78 17.99
N LEU A 70 2.17 -27.53 19.09
CA LEU A 70 0.87 -27.98 19.59
C LEU A 70 -0.04 -26.79 19.93
N GLY A 71 0.50 -25.75 20.57
CA GLY A 71 -0.24 -24.53 20.88
C GLY A 71 -0.77 -23.82 19.62
N ILE A 72 0.01 -23.77 18.53
CA ILE A 72 -0.39 -23.20 17.24
C ILE A 72 -1.49 -24.05 16.57
N VAL A 73 -1.38 -25.38 16.63
CA VAL A 73 -2.43 -26.30 16.15
C VAL A 73 -3.73 -26.03 16.90
N TYR A 74 -3.68 -25.88 18.23
CA TYR A 74 -4.85 -25.51 19.02
C TYR A 74 -5.46 -24.17 18.61
N GLN A 75 -4.65 -23.14 18.32
CA GLN A 75 -5.18 -21.88 17.79
C GLN A 75 -5.90 -22.05 16.45
N THR A 76 -5.33 -22.87 15.57
CA THR A 76 -5.86 -23.10 14.23
C THR A 76 -7.21 -23.81 14.29
N GLU A 77 -7.39 -24.69 15.27
CA GLU A 77 -8.64 -25.35 15.59
C GLU A 77 -9.57 -24.54 16.52
N LEU A 78 -9.21 -23.27 16.82
CA LEU A 78 -9.95 -22.37 17.71
C LEU A 78 -10.10 -22.87 19.17
N LYS A 79 -9.26 -23.82 19.58
CA LYS A 79 -9.13 -24.35 20.95
C LYS A 79 -8.25 -23.43 21.79
N PHE A 80 -8.69 -22.19 21.99
CA PHE A 80 -7.89 -21.15 22.62
C PHE A 80 -7.49 -21.44 24.08
N PRO A 81 -8.34 -22.00 24.95
CA PRO A 81 -7.93 -22.36 26.31
C PRO A 81 -6.79 -23.38 26.36
N GLU A 82 -6.85 -24.43 25.54
CA GLU A 82 -5.82 -25.46 25.43
C GLU A 82 -4.53 -24.89 24.86
N SER A 83 -4.64 -23.98 23.90
CA SER A 83 -3.52 -23.22 23.36
C SER A 83 -2.81 -22.39 24.43
N ILE A 84 -3.57 -21.67 25.27
CA ILE A 84 -3.04 -20.85 26.37
C ILE A 84 -2.25 -21.71 27.36
N ASP A 85 -2.85 -22.80 27.86
CA ASP A 85 -2.18 -23.71 28.80
C ASP A 85 -0.89 -24.30 28.18
N THR A 86 -0.95 -24.67 26.90
CA THR A 86 0.21 -25.23 26.18
C THR A 86 1.34 -24.21 26.02
N PHE A 87 1.05 -22.96 25.66
CA PHE A 87 2.06 -21.91 25.57
C PHE A 87 2.61 -21.51 26.94
N GLN A 88 1.77 -21.47 27.99
CA GLN A 88 2.23 -21.25 29.36
C GLN A 88 3.16 -22.38 29.84
N LYS A 89 2.90 -23.64 29.45
CA LYS A 89 3.86 -24.75 29.66
C LYS A 89 5.18 -24.48 28.94
N ALA A 90 5.16 -24.03 27.68
CA ALA A 90 6.37 -23.71 26.94
C ALA A 90 7.20 -22.62 27.63
N LEU A 91 6.55 -21.54 28.11
CA LEU A 91 7.21 -20.46 28.85
C LEU A 91 7.72 -20.87 30.23
N ARG A 92 7.07 -21.84 30.91
CA ARG A 92 7.61 -22.42 32.15
C ARG A 92 8.91 -23.18 31.92
N VAL A 93 9.05 -23.85 30.78
CA VAL A 93 10.29 -24.55 30.41
C VAL A 93 11.36 -23.58 29.97
N ASN A 94 11.00 -22.61 29.12
CA ASN A 94 11.89 -21.55 28.67
C ASN A 94 11.14 -20.20 28.60
N PRO A 95 11.35 -19.30 29.59
CA PRO A 95 10.63 -18.02 29.69
C PRO A 95 10.80 -17.05 28.50
N GLN A 96 11.85 -17.22 27.70
CA GLN A 96 12.13 -16.37 26.53
C GLN A 96 12.09 -17.20 25.24
N TYR A 97 11.28 -18.27 25.20
CA TYR A 97 11.19 -19.08 23.99
C TYR A 97 10.61 -18.25 22.83
N PRO A 98 11.28 -18.21 21.66
CA PRO A 98 10.92 -17.28 20.59
C PRO A 98 9.47 -17.40 20.14
N GLU A 99 8.83 -16.25 19.91
CA GLU A 99 7.47 -16.06 19.40
C GLU A 99 6.33 -16.59 20.30
N VAL A 100 6.62 -17.26 21.42
CA VAL A 100 5.55 -17.84 22.26
C VAL A 100 4.70 -16.77 22.92
N ASN A 101 5.29 -15.64 23.35
CA ASN A 101 4.51 -14.53 23.89
C ASN A 101 3.57 -13.95 22.83
N PHE A 102 4.03 -13.83 21.58
CA PHE A 102 3.15 -13.47 20.45
C PHE A 102 1.97 -14.42 20.31
N TYR A 103 2.22 -15.73 20.19
CA TYR A 103 1.12 -16.69 20.00
C TYR A 103 0.19 -16.76 21.23
N LEU A 104 0.73 -16.67 22.44
CA LEU A 104 -0.08 -16.60 23.65
C LEU A 104 -0.99 -15.37 23.64
N GLY A 105 -0.47 -14.20 23.26
CA GLY A 105 -1.25 -12.99 23.06
C GLY A 105 -2.36 -13.17 22.01
N MET A 106 -2.09 -13.89 20.92
CA MET A 106 -3.09 -14.22 19.90
C MET A 106 -4.18 -15.17 20.41
N SER A 107 -3.88 -16.10 21.32
CA SER A 107 -4.91 -16.96 21.92
C SER A 107 -5.84 -16.16 22.82
N TYR A 108 -5.30 -15.23 23.61
CA TYR A 108 -6.09 -14.29 24.42
C TYR A 108 -6.95 -13.37 23.54
N PHE A 109 -6.41 -12.91 22.41
CA PHE A 109 -7.17 -12.14 21.42
C PHE A 109 -8.37 -12.93 20.88
N GLY A 110 -8.17 -14.22 20.56
CA GLY A 110 -9.25 -15.12 20.12
C GLY A 110 -10.38 -15.32 21.14
N LEU A 111 -10.09 -15.11 22.43
CA LEU A 111 -11.08 -15.12 23.52
C LEU A 111 -11.66 -13.73 23.84
N ASN A 112 -11.32 -12.70 23.07
CA ASN A 112 -11.64 -11.29 23.36
C ASN A 112 -11.10 -10.79 24.72
N GLN A 113 -10.05 -11.44 25.24
CA GLN A 113 -9.34 -11.03 26.44
C GLN A 113 -8.21 -10.07 26.05
N TYR A 114 -8.60 -8.85 25.70
CA TYR A 114 -7.73 -7.88 25.02
C TYR A 114 -6.61 -7.34 25.90
N GLU A 115 -6.86 -7.13 27.20
CA GLU A 115 -5.84 -6.66 28.14
C GLU A 115 -4.71 -7.69 28.30
N GLN A 116 -5.05 -8.97 28.49
CA GLN A 116 -4.07 -10.05 28.56
C GLN A 116 -3.34 -10.20 27.22
N SER A 117 -4.06 -10.12 26.10
CA SER A 117 -3.46 -10.15 24.77
C SER A 117 -2.37 -9.09 24.62
N LEU A 118 -2.68 -7.85 25.00
CA LEU A 118 -1.76 -6.73 24.92
C LEU A 118 -0.54 -6.91 25.86
N GLU A 119 -0.72 -7.47 27.05
CA GLU A 119 0.38 -7.76 27.98
C GLU A 119 1.43 -8.70 27.37
N TYR A 120 0.98 -9.81 26.79
CA TYR A 120 1.90 -10.77 26.16
C TYR A 120 2.50 -10.22 24.87
N LEU A 121 1.74 -9.48 24.05
CA LEU A 121 2.29 -8.80 22.87
C LEU A 121 3.35 -7.76 23.25
N ASN A 122 3.14 -6.97 24.30
CA ASN A 122 4.14 -6.03 24.81
C ASN A 122 5.37 -6.74 25.37
N THR A 123 5.19 -7.92 25.99
CA THR A 123 6.31 -8.75 26.41
C THR A 123 7.12 -9.26 25.22
N GLU A 124 6.47 -9.72 24.15
CA GLU A 124 7.14 -10.06 22.89
C GLU A 124 7.92 -8.87 22.35
N LEU A 125 7.32 -7.67 22.29
CA LEU A 125 7.97 -6.46 21.78
C LEU A 125 9.17 -6.02 22.61
N ARG A 126 9.16 -6.26 23.92
CA ARG A 126 10.30 -5.98 24.80
C ARG A 126 11.46 -6.95 24.58
N LEU A 127 11.17 -8.22 24.29
CA LEU A 127 12.19 -9.24 24.01
C LEU A 127 12.69 -9.16 22.55
N HIS A 128 11.79 -8.80 21.63
CA HIS A 128 12.03 -8.74 20.19
C HIS A 128 11.47 -7.42 19.62
N PRO A 129 12.21 -6.30 19.79
CA PRO A 129 11.75 -4.97 19.39
C PRO A 129 11.47 -4.79 17.91
N ASP A 130 11.94 -5.70 17.05
CA ASP A 130 11.75 -5.65 15.59
C ASP A 130 10.66 -6.61 15.10
N TYR A 131 9.91 -7.26 16.01
CA TYR A 131 8.90 -8.24 15.64
C TYR A 131 7.65 -7.58 15.05
N ARG A 132 7.66 -7.39 13.72
CA ARG A 132 6.62 -6.70 12.94
C ARG A 132 5.20 -7.18 13.24
N ARG A 133 5.01 -8.50 13.40
CA ARG A 133 3.67 -9.08 13.69
C ARG A 133 3.12 -8.62 15.04
N ALA A 134 3.95 -8.54 16.09
CA ALA A 134 3.48 -8.08 17.40
C ALA A 134 3.07 -6.60 17.38
N TYR A 135 3.78 -5.71 16.68
CA TYR A 135 3.32 -4.32 16.52
C TYR A 135 1.95 -4.26 15.84
N TYR A 136 1.79 -5.01 14.74
CA TYR A 136 0.54 -5.00 13.98
C TYR A 136 -0.63 -5.48 14.83
N TYR A 137 -0.48 -6.62 15.52
CA TYR A 137 -1.56 -7.17 16.34
C TYR A 137 -1.77 -6.39 17.65
N ALA A 138 -0.72 -5.81 18.26
CA ALA A 138 -0.88 -4.92 19.41
C ALA A 138 -1.73 -3.70 19.04
N ALA A 139 -1.49 -3.10 17.86
CA ALA A 139 -2.34 -2.03 17.34
C ALA A 139 -3.80 -2.48 17.15
N LYS A 140 -4.05 -3.68 16.60
CA LYS A 140 -5.42 -4.22 16.46
C LYS A 140 -6.10 -4.45 17.81
N VAL A 141 -5.37 -4.94 18.81
CA VAL A 141 -5.86 -5.14 20.18
C VAL A 141 -6.19 -3.79 20.83
N LEU A 142 -5.31 -2.79 20.70
CA LEU A 142 -5.55 -1.43 21.18
C LEU A 142 -6.78 -0.79 20.55
N LEU A 143 -7.04 -1.04 19.27
CA LEU A 143 -8.28 -0.61 18.61
C LEU A 143 -9.52 -1.28 19.23
N ALA A 144 -9.47 -2.58 19.53
CA ALA A 144 -10.57 -3.28 20.20
C ALA A 144 -10.83 -2.74 21.62
N LEU A 145 -9.78 -2.25 22.29
CA LEU A 145 -9.86 -1.56 23.58
C LEU A 145 -10.30 -0.08 23.49
N GLY A 146 -10.52 0.45 22.28
CA GLY A 146 -10.82 1.88 22.07
C GLY A 146 -9.62 2.82 22.25
N ARG A 147 -8.41 2.29 22.47
CA ARG A 147 -7.16 3.04 22.67
C ARG A 147 -6.54 3.44 21.33
N LYS A 148 -7.28 4.26 20.57
CA LYS A 148 -6.94 4.66 19.18
C LYS A 148 -5.58 5.35 19.06
N ALA A 149 -5.22 6.24 19.98
CA ALA A 149 -3.96 6.98 19.94
C ALA A 149 -2.74 6.05 20.00
N GLU A 150 -2.75 5.10 20.94
CA GLU A 150 -1.66 4.12 21.07
C GLU A 150 -1.60 3.16 19.87
N ALA A 151 -2.76 2.80 19.29
CA ALA A 151 -2.77 2.02 18.06
C ALA A 151 -2.09 2.75 16.89
N ILE A 152 -2.26 4.08 16.77
CA ILE A 152 -1.55 4.90 15.78
C ILE A 152 -0.05 4.80 16.00
N GLU A 153 0.45 4.95 17.23
CA GLU A 153 1.90 4.88 17.53
C GLU A 153 2.54 3.57 17.05
N HIS A 154 1.87 2.43 17.26
CA HIS A 154 2.34 1.14 16.77
C HIS A 154 2.33 1.05 15.23
N PHE A 155 1.27 1.54 14.56
CA PHE A 155 1.23 1.55 13.10
C PHE A 155 2.23 2.54 12.48
N GLU A 156 2.43 3.72 13.07
CA GLU A 156 3.45 4.67 12.64
C GLU A 156 4.86 4.09 12.80
N THR A 157 5.11 3.35 13.88
CA THR A 157 6.38 2.63 14.06
C THR A 157 6.62 1.64 12.92
N LEU A 158 5.58 0.94 12.48
CA LEU A 158 5.67 0.05 11.31
C LEU A 158 5.91 0.82 10.01
N ALA A 159 5.18 1.93 9.79
CA ALA A 159 5.33 2.76 8.59
C ALA A 159 6.72 3.41 8.50
N LYS A 160 7.32 3.80 9.62
CA LYS A 160 8.70 4.30 9.68
C LYS A 160 9.73 3.25 9.27
N ARG A 161 9.49 1.98 9.62
CA ARG A 161 10.39 0.85 9.31
C ARG A 161 10.26 0.38 7.87
N ASP A 162 9.03 0.35 7.35
CA ASP A 162 8.75 0.05 5.95
C ASP A 162 7.80 1.10 5.37
N PRO A 163 8.35 2.19 4.80
CA PRO A 163 7.55 3.26 4.20
C PRO A 163 6.70 2.81 3.01
N ASN A 164 6.96 1.65 2.43
CA ASN A 164 6.22 1.13 1.28
C ASN A 164 5.14 0.10 1.67
N ASP A 165 4.94 -0.15 2.97
CA ASP A 165 3.94 -1.08 3.45
C ASP A 165 2.52 -0.54 3.33
N THR A 166 1.91 -0.77 2.16
CA THR A 166 0.56 -0.30 1.85
C THR A 166 -0.51 -0.81 2.82
N LYS A 167 -0.31 -1.96 3.47
CA LYS A 167 -1.27 -2.49 4.45
C LYS A 167 -1.27 -1.68 5.74
N VAL A 168 -0.08 -1.23 6.19
CA VAL A 168 0.05 -0.37 7.37
C VAL A 168 -0.55 1.01 7.08
N TRP A 169 -0.22 1.59 5.92
CA TRP A 169 -0.81 2.86 5.49
C TRP A 169 -2.33 2.79 5.35
N PHE A 170 -2.87 1.66 4.90
CA PHE A 170 -4.32 1.43 4.84
C PHE A 170 -4.97 1.43 6.24
N GLU A 171 -4.36 0.79 7.24
CA GLU A 171 -4.89 0.82 8.61
C GLU A 171 -4.78 2.21 9.24
N LEU A 172 -3.67 2.93 9.02
CA LEU A 172 -3.53 4.35 9.43
C LEU A 172 -4.60 5.23 8.78
N ALA A 173 -4.80 5.12 7.47
CA ALA A 173 -5.80 5.91 6.75
C ALA A 173 -7.22 5.67 7.30
N LYS A 174 -7.59 4.41 7.56
CA LYS A 174 -8.87 4.07 8.20
C LYS A 174 -9.01 4.70 9.59
N LEU A 175 -7.94 4.67 10.39
CA LEU A 175 -7.95 5.18 11.75
C LEU A 175 -8.05 6.70 11.79
N HIS A 176 -7.25 7.40 10.98
CA HIS A 176 -7.34 8.86 10.82
C HIS A 176 -8.72 9.28 10.30
N ARG A 177 -9.28 8.56 9.31
CA ARG A 177 -10.65 8.81 8.84
C ARG A 177 -11.67 8.66 9.96
N SER A 178 -11.55 7.63 10.79
CA SER A 178 -12.46 7.43 11.93
C SER A 178 -12.37 8.58 12.94
N LEU A 179 -11.16 9.05 13.25
CA LEU A 179 -10.96 10.18 14.16
C LEU A 179 -11.48 11.49 13.58
N ALA A 180 -11.32 11.72 12.27
CA ALA A 180 -11.88 12.88 11.59
C ALA A 180 -13.41 12.90 11.69
N VAL A 181 -14.08 11.76 11.46
CA VAL A 181 -15.54 11.63 11.62
C VAL A 181 -15.97 11.87 13.07
N GLU A 182 -15.20 11.38 14.05
CA GLU A 182 -15.48 11.62 15.46
C GLU A 182 -15.40 13.11 15.82
N ALA A 183 -14.33 13.80 15.39
CA ALA A 183 -14.18 15.24 15.57
C ALA A 183 -15.32 16.02 14.90
N TYR A 184 -15.69 15.62 13.68
CA TYR A 184 -16.79 16.20 12.92
C TYR A 184 -18.13 16.10 13.68
N ASN A 185 -18.45 14.92 14.21
CA ASN A 185 -19.65 14.70 15.01
C ASN A 185 -19.64 15.53 16.31
N ARG A 186 -18.47 15.76 16.90
CA ARG A 186 -18.34 16.63 18.08
C ARG A 186 -18.64 18.08 17.75
N ILE A 187 -18.15 18.61 16.62
CA ILE A 187 -18.51 19.94 16.13
C ILE A 187 -20.02 20.03 15.94
N ALA A 188 -20.61 19.06 15.22
CA ALA A 188 -22.06 19.04 14.96
C ALA A 188 -22.92 18.92 16.22
N THR A 189 -22.40 18.36 17.31
CA THR A 189 -23.10 18.31 18.60
C THR A 189 -23.03 19.64 19.34
N ILE A 190 -21.89 20.33 19.26
CA ILE A 190 -21.64 21.60 19.98
C ILE A 190 -22.33 22.76 19.26
N ASP A 191 -22.16 22.83 17.94
CA ASP A 191 -22.67 23.89 17.08
C ASP A 191 -23.13 23.29 15.73
N PRO A 192 -24.42 22.93 15.62
CA PRO A 192 -24.97 22.35 14.39
C PRO A 192 -24.99 23.30 13.19
N ASP A 193 -24.81 24.61 13.38
CA ASP A 193 -24.85 25.66 12.36
C ASP A 193 -23.48 26.38 12.22
N SER A 194 -22.42 25.68 12.64
CA SER A 194 -21.05 26.19 12.63
C SER A 194 -20.53 26.42 11.22
N VAL A 195 -19.83 27.54 11.02
CA VAL A 195 -19.10 27.82 9.76
C VAL A 195 -18.09 26.71 9.43
N LEU A 196 -17.44 26.13 10.45
CA LEU A 196 -16.49 25.02 10.29
C LEU A 196 -17.19 23.73 9.82
N LEU A 197 -18.41 23.51 10.29
CA LEU A 197 -19.22 22.36 9.91
C LEU A 197 -19.68 22.47 8.46
N HIS A 198 -20.10 23.66 8.02
CA HIS A 198 -20.38 23.94 6.61
C HIS A 198 -19.15 23.72 5.72
N ALA A 199 -17.98 24.22 6.12
CA ALA A 199 -16.74 24.00 5.36
C ALA A 199 -16.41 22.51 5.20
N LEU A 200 -16.46 21.73 6.28
CA LEU A 200 -16.20 20.29 6.24
C LEU A 200 -17.24 19.53 5.39
N ARG A 201 -18.51 19.93 5.40
CA ARG A 201 -19.54 19.38 4.52
C ARG A 201 -19.26 19.70 3.06
N ALA A 202 -18.84 20.93 2.79
CA ALA A 202 -18.54 21.38 1.45
C ALA A 202 -17.37 20.60 0.86
N GLU A 203 -16.28 20.43 1.62
CA GLU A 203 -15.12 19.61 1.26
C GLU A 203 -15.52 18.16 1.01
N SER A 204 -16.23 17.52 1.95
CA SER A 204 -16.67 16.14 1.82
C SER A 204 -17.59 15.92 0.61
N ASN A 205 -18.53 16.84 0.35
CA ASN A 205 -19.40 16.76 -0.82
C ASN A 205 -18.61 16.95 -2.12
N ALA A 206 -17.59 17.81 -2.13
CA ALA A 206 -16.73 18.02 -3.29
C ALA A 206 -15.89 16.77 -3.63
N GLU A 207 -15.37 16.09 -2.60
CA GLU A 207 -14.68 14.80 -2.74
C GLU A 207 -15.60 13.71 -3.29
N ASP A 208 -16.84 13.67 -2.81
CA ASP A 208 -17.90 12.77 -3.29
C ASP A 208 -18.45 13.15 -4.68
N LEU A 209 -17.90 14.18 -5.33
CA LEU A 209 -18.35 14.74 -6.61
C LEU A 209 -19.79 15.30 -6.60
N LYS A 210 -20.35 15.52 -5.41
CA LYS A 210 -21.66 16.17 -5.17
C LYS A 210 -21.50 17.68 -5.23
N TYR A 211 -21.15 18.19 -6.41
CA TYR A 211 -20.74 19.59 -6.58
C TYR A 211 -21.84 20.60 -6.24
N SER A 212 -23.10 20.29 -6.52
CA SER A 212 -24.23 21.17 -6.18
C SER A 212 -24.37 21.38 -4.68
N GLU A 213 -24.22 20.32 -3.90
CA GLU A 213 -24.28 20.32 -2.45
C GLU A 213 -23.04 20.99 -1.86
N ALA A 214 -21.86 20.72 -2.43
CA ALA A 214 -20.61 21.37 -2.04
C ALA A 214 -20.68 22.89 -2.21
N ILE A 215 -21.16 23.38 -3.37
CA ILE A 215 -21.30 24.81 -3.64
C ILE A 215 -22.25 25.46 -2.61
N LYS A 216 -23.41 24.85 -2.34
CA LYS A 216 -24.36 25.37 -1.35
C LYS A 216 -23.73 25.51 0.03
N GLU A 217 -22.99 24.51 0.49
CA GLU A 217 -22.32 24.55 1.79
C GLU A 217 -21.21 25.62 1.81
N TYR A 218 -20.41 25.77 0.74
CA TYR A 218 -19.44 26.87 0.63
C TYR A 218 -20.08 28.26 0.58
N GLU A 219 -21.25 28.40 -0.06
CA GLU A 219 -22.03 29.65 -0.02
C GLU A 219 -22.48 29.97 1.41
N GLU A 220 -22.90 28.98 2.21
CA GLU A 220 -23.20 29.19 3.63
C GLU A 220 -21.96 29.58 4.44
N VAL A 221 -20.78 29.03 4.11
CA VAL A 221 -19.52 29.47 4.71
C VAL A 221 -19.29 30.97 4.44
N LEU A 222 -19.35 31.40 3.18
CA LEU A 222 -19.10 32.80 2.81
C LEU A 222 -20.17 33.76 3.36
N LYS A 223 -21.42 33.32 3.51
CA LYS A 223 -22.47 34.12 4.17
C LYS A 223 -22.15 34.41 5.64
N LYS A 224 -21.58 33.42 6.35
CA LYS A 224 -21.24 33.53 7.77
C LYS A 224 -19.90 34.21 7.98
N GLN A 225 -18.92 33.92 7.13
CA GLN A 225 -17.58 34.46 7.17
C GLN A 225 -17.06 34.68 5.74
N LEU A 226 -17.07 35.95 5.33
CA LEU A 226 -16.70 36.36 3.97
C LEU A 226 -15.23 36.09 3.61
N ASP A 227 -14.34 36.09 4.61
CA ASP A 227 -12.90 35.91 4.44
C ASP A 227 -12.42 34.49 4.83
N PHE A 228 -13.32 33.50 4.81
CA PHE A 228 -12.97 32.14 5.18
C PHE A 228 -11.92 31.57 4.19
N PRO A 229 -10.70 31.23 4.66
CA PRO A 229 -9.59 30.93 3.76
C PRO A 229 -9.85 29.75 2.83
N GLY A 230 -9.48 29.88 1.56
CA GLY A 230 -9.44 28.77 0.60
C GLY A 230 -10.79 28.38 0.00
N VAL A 231 -11.91 28.97 0.42
CA VAL A 231 -13.25 28.67 -0.14
C VAL A 231 -13.33 29.08 -1.60
N HIS A 232 -12.85 30.28 -1.95
CA HIS A 232 -12.80 30.74 -3.34
C HIS A 232 -11.98 29.81 -4.23
N PHE A 233 -10.87 29.26 -3.71
CA PHE A 233 -10.09 28.28 -4.47
C PHE A 233 -10.89 26.98 -4.70
N ALA A 234 -11.57 26.49 -3.67
CA ALA A 234 -12.38 25.27 -3.77
C ALA A 234 -13.57 25.45 -4.74
N LEU A 235 -14.30 26.57 -4.65
CA LEU A 235 -15.36 26.92 -5.60
C LEU A 235 -14.84 27.06 -7.03
N GLY A 236 -13.71 27.76 -7.21
CA GLY A 236 -13.03 27.87 -8.50
C GLY A 236 -12.69 26.52 -9.11
N GLN A 237 -12.20 25.57 -8.29
CA GLN A 237 -11.95 24.19 -8.73
C GLN A 237 -13.21 23.44 -9.13
N ILE A 238 -14.28 23.56 -8.33
CA ILE A 238 -15.56 22.91 -8.62
C ILE A 238 -16.14 23.44 -9.94
N TYR A 239 -16.24 24.76 -10.11
CA TYR A 239 -16.75 25.35 -11.33
C TYR A 239 -15.89 25.00 -12.55
N TYR A 240 -14.57 24.95 -12.39
CA TYR A 240 -13.67 24.51 -13.44
C TYR A 240 -13.97 23.08 -13.89
N LYS A 241 -14.17 22.15 -12.95
CA LYS A 241 -14.55 20.75 -13.23
C LYS A 241 -15.94 20.62 -13.85
N MET A 242 -16.86 21.53 -13.52
CA MET A 242 -18.19 21.64 -14.13
C MET A 242 -18.20 22.34 -15.49
N PHE A 243 -17.04 22.75 -16.02
CA PHE A 243 -16.89 23.55 -17.25
C PHE A 243 -17.58 24.94 -17.21
N LYS A 244 -17.94 25.40 -16.01
CA LYS A 244 -18.52 26.72 -15.74
C LYS A 244 -17.43 27.77 -15.68
N SER A 245 -17.00 28.22 -16.86
CA SER A 245 -15.76 28.98 -17.01
C SER A 245 -15.82 30.39 -16.43
N GLY A 246 -16.97 31.06 -16.50
CA GLY A 246 -17.14 32.41 -15.96
C GLY A 246 -17.09 32.41 -14.44
N GLU A 247 -17.85 31.50 -13.81
CA GLU A 247 -17.83 31.32 -12.36
C GLU A 247 -16.45 30.87 -11.86
N ALA A 248 -15.79 29.93 -12.57
CA ALA A 248 -14.44 29.50 -12.24
C ALA A 248 -13.43 30.66 -12.31
N GLU A 249 -13.47 31.50 -13.35
CA GLU A 249 -12.58 32.65 -13.49
C GLU A 249 -12.78 33.63 -12.32
N GLN A 250 -14.03 33.93 -11.96
CA GLN A 250 -14.34 34.85 -10.86
C GLN A 250 -13.79 34.34 -9.53
N GLU A 251 -14.10 33.10 -9.18
CA GLU A 251 -13.67 32.49 -7.90
C GLU A 251 -12.15 32.32 -7.83
N LEU A 252 -11.50 31.93 -8.93
CA LEU A 252 -10.03 31.83 -8.98
C LEU A 252 -9.36 33.20 -8.83
N LYS A 253 -9.95 34.28 -9.37
CA LYS A 253 -9.45 35.64 -9.14
C LYS A 253 -9.55 36.06 -7.67
N LEU A 254 -10.66 35.74 -7.01
CA LEU A 254 -10.82 36.00 -5.57
C LEU A 254 -9.80 35.19 -4.74
N SER A 255 -9.62 33.91 -5.08
CA SER A 255 -8.59 33.07 -4.45
C SER A 255 -7.18 33.65 -4.58
N LEU A 256 -6.83 34.24 -5.72
CA LEU A 256 -5.52 34.85 -5.94
C LEU A 256 -5.37 36.23 -5.27
N GLN A 257 -6.46 36.85 -4.81
CA GLN A 257 -6.37 38.01 -3.90
C GLN A 257 -5.95 37.57 -2.50
N GLU A 258 -6.37 36.38 -2.04
CA GLU A 258 -5.94 35.80 -0.76
C GLU A 258 -4.49 35.30 -0.81
N ASP A 259 -4.17 34.48 -1.82
CA ASP A 259 -2.82 33.95 -2.04
C ASP A 259 -2.41 34.11 -3.52
N PRO A 260 -1.71 35.21 -3.86
CA PRO A 260 -1.23 35.45 -5.22
C PRO A 260 -0.26 34.39 -5.74
N ASN A 261 0.39 33.64 -4.86
CA ASN A 261 1.43 32.67 -5.21
C ASN A 261 0.93 31.23 -5.27
N ASN A 262 -0.37 30.99 -5.09
CA ASN A 262 -0.97 29.67 -5.15
C ASN A 262 -0.76 29.03 -6.54
N PRO A 263 0.10 28.00 -6.70
CA PRO A 263 0.45 27.49 -8.02
C PRO A 263 -0.72 26.82 -8.76
N PRO A 264 -1.55 25.97 -8.11
CA PRO A 264 -2.77 25.43 -8.72
C PRO A 264 -3.76 26.48 -9.21
N ALA A 265 -4.05 27.53 -8.42
CA ALA A 265 -4.99 28.58 -8.80
C ALA A 265 -4.48 29.37 -10.01
N ASN A 266 -3.20 29.76 -10.00
CA ASN A 266 -2.52 30.41 -11.12
C ASN A 266 -2.55 29.55 -12.39
N PHE A 267 -2.31 28.23 -12.27
CA PHE A 267 -2.39 27.29 -13.38
C PHE A 267 -3.79 27.24 -13.99
N MET A 268 -4.82 27.09 -13.15
CA MET A 268 -6.20 26.94 -13.60
C MET A 268 -6.71 28.22 -14.28
N LEU A 269 -6.46 29.38 -13.68
CA LEU A 269 -6.86 30.67 -14.24
C LEU A 269 -6.07 30.99 -15.52
N GLY A 270 -4.74 30.78 -15.51
CA GLY A 270 -3.89 30.96 -16.69
C GLY A 270 -4.36 30.10 -17.87
N ARG A 271 -4.76 28.85 -17.62
CA ARG A 271 -5.31 27.96 -18.64
C ARG A 271 -6.67 28.41 -19.17
N LEU A 272 -7.56 28.95 -18.32
CA LEU A 272 -8.84 29.53 -18.77
C LEU A 272 -8.60 30.73 -19.70
N LEU A 273 -7.73 31.66 -19.27
CA LEU A 273 -7.40 32.86 -20.06
C LEU A 273 -6.74 32.51 -21.38
N LEU A 274 -5.85 31.51 -21.40
CA LEU A 274 -5.20 31.06 -22.63
C LEU A 274 -6.20 30.47 -23.62
N ARG A 275 -7.16 29.65 -23.14
CA ARG A 275 -8.26 29.13 -23.98
C ARG A 275 -9.10 30.27 -24.55
N ASP A 276 -9.31 31.32 -23.78
CA ASP A 276 -10.10 32.49 -24.16
C ASP A 276 -9.27 33.53 -24.96
N LYS A 277 -8.08 33.14 -25.46
CA LYS A 277 -7.17 33.96 -26.29
C LYS A 277 -6.63 35.22 -25.61
N LYS A 278 -6.64 35.25 -24.28
CA LYS A 278 -6.07 36.31 -23.45
C LYS A 278 -4.65 35.94 -23.01
N SER A 279 -3.77 35.62 -23.97
CA SER A 279 -2.44 35.07 -23.68
C SER A 279 -1.54 36.04 -22.90
N ALA A 280 -1.71 37.35 -23.07
CA ALA A 280 -0.96 38.36 -22.32
C ALA A 280 -1.32 38.37 -20.81
N GLU A 281 -2.60 38.18 -20.48
CA GLU A 281 -3.06 38.07 -19.08
C GLU A 281 -2.71 36.72 -18.47
N ALA A 282 -2.73 35.65 -19.27
CA ALA A 282 -2.39 34.30 -18.83
C ALA A 282 -0.90 34.15 -18.44
N LEU A 283 -0.02 34.86 -19.13
CA LEU A 283 1.43 34.70 -19.00
C LEU A 283 1.96 34.82 -17.55
N PRO A 284 1.72 35.91 -16.80
CA PRO A 284 2.26 36.04 -15.45
C PRO A 284 1.74 34.94 -14.51
N LEU A 285 0.49 34.49 -14.69
CA LEU A 285 -0.09 33.41 -13.89
C LEU A 285 0.61 32.08 -14.17
N LEU A 286 0.78 31.73 -15.45
CA LEU A 286 1.45 30.49 -15.84
C LEU A 286 2.94 30.47 -15.45
N GLN A 287 3.59 31.63 -15.34
CA GLN A 287 4.94 31.75 -14.80
C GLN A 287 4.98 31.40 -13.31
N VAL A 288 4.06 31.93 -12.49
CA VAL A 288 3.94 31.59 -11.06
C VAL A 288 3.65 30.10 -10.90
N ALA A 289 2.71 29.57 -11.67
CA ALA A 289 2.35 28.16 -11.63
C ALA A 289 3.54 27.22 -11.95
N ALA A 290 4.33 27.54 -12.98
CA ALA A 290 5.49 26.74 -13.38
C ALA A 290 6.69 26.88 -12.43
N ALA A 291 6.78 27.99 -11.68
CA ALA A 291 7.78 28.19 -10.66
C ALA A 291 7.42 27.47 -9.35
N GLY A 292 6.14 27.47 -8.98
CA GLY A 292 5.65 26.88 -7.73
C GLY A 292 5.62 25.35 -7.71
N ASP A 293 5.43 24.70 -8.86
CA ASP A 293 5.67 23.26 -9.01
C ASP A 293 6.58 22.98 -10.22
N PRO A 294 7.90 22.89 -9.99
CA PRO A 294 8.87 22.62 -11.05
C PRO A 294 8.77 21.22 -11.68
N THR A 295 8.00 20.31 -11.09
CA THR A 295 7.83 18.93 -11.55
C THR A 295 6.48 18.69 -12.24
N PHE A 296 5.57 19.66 -12.19
CA PHE A 296 4.29 19.56 -12.86
C PHE A 296 4.38 19.95 -14.34
N MET A 297 4.51 18.92 -15.19
CA MET A 297 4.68 19.07 -16.65
C MET A 297 3.63 19.98 -17.29
N LYS A 298 2.35 19.86 -16.88
CA LYS A 298 1.24 20.62 -17.46
C LYS A 298 1.42 22.13 -17.29
N SER A 299 1.94 22.61 -16.17
CA SER A 299 2.23 24.05 -15.99
C SER A 299 3.23 24.57 -17.02
N ARG A 300 4.30 23.81 -17.29
CA ARG A 300 5.31 24.18 -18.31
C ARG A 300 4.78 24.10 -19.72
N LEU A 301 3.97 23.08 -19.99
CA LEU A 301 3.30 22.92 -21.28
C LEU A 301 2.38 24.11 -21.59
N GLU A 302 1.50 24.49 -20.66
CA GLU A 302 0.61 25.64 -20.84
C GLU A 302 1.39 26.97 -20.94
N LEU A 303 2.47 27.13 -20.17
CA LEU A 303 3.38 28.28 -20.29
C LEU A 303 4.05 28.33 -21.68
N GLY A 304 4.48 27.19 -22.21
CA GLY A 304 5.03 27.06 -23.56
C GLY A 304 4.02 27.42 -24.66
N LYS A 305 2.77 26.96 -24.53
CA LYS A 305 1.65 27.36 -25.41
C LYS A 305 1.42 28.87 -25.37
N CYS A 306 1.44 29.46 -24.17
CA CYS A 306 1.30 30.91 -23.98
C CYS A 306 2.41 31.70 -24.69
N TYR A 307 3.67 31.32 -24.52
CA TYR A 307 4.80 31.95 -25.24
C TYR A 307 4.68 31.80 -26.76
N LEU A 308 4.24 30.64 -27.25
CA LEU A 308 3.99 30.40 -28.67
C LEU A 308 2.95 31.35 -29.27
N GLU A 309 1.81 31.53 -28.58
CA GLU A 309 0.74 32.46 -29.01
C GLU A 309 1.23 33.92 -28.99
N LEU A 310 2.08 34.29 -28.03
CA LEU A 310 2.71 35.62 -27.95
C LEU A 310 3.89 35.80 -28.92
N GLY A 311 4.29 34.76 -29.66
CA GLY A 311 5.41 34.80 -30.59
C GLY A 311 6.80 34.84 -29.94
N ARG A 312 6.90 34.53 -28.64
CA ARG A 312 8.14 34.47 -27.87
C ARG A 312 8.78 33.08 -28.01
N LEU A 313 9.42 32.84 -29.15
CA LEU A 313 9.82 31.51 -29.59
C LEU A 313 10.91 30.88 -28.71
N GLU A 314 11.87 31.67 -28.25
CA GLU A 314 13.00 31.21 -27.43
C GLU A 314 12.54 30.86 -26.00
N GLU A 315 11.60 31.61 -25.43
CA GLU A 315 10.95 31.25 -24.18
C GLU A 315 10.06 30.01 -24.32
N ALA A 316 9.32 29.91 -25.43
CA ALA A 316 8.50 28.74 -25.73
C ALA A 316 9.36 27.47 -25.82
N GLU A 317 10.48 27.52 -26.54
CA GLU A 317 11.45 26.41 -26.61
C GLU A 317 11.86 25.99 -25.20
N ARG A 318 12.36 26.93 -24.39
CA ARG A 318 12.83 26.63 -23.02
C ARG A 318 11.75 26.02 -22.13
N ALA A 319 10.53 26.53 -22.19
CA ALA A 319 9.42 26.02 -21.40
C ALA A 319 9.02 24.60 -21.83
N LEU A 320 8.91 24.36 -23.14
CA LEU A 320 8.50 23.08 -23.70
C LEU A 320 9.60 22.00 -23.57
N SER A 321 10.87 22.36 -23.74
CA SER A 321 12.00 21.42 -23.49
C SER A 321 11.99 20.93 -22.05
N LYS A 322 11.75 21.82 -21.07
CA LYS A 322 11.59 21.41 -19.67
C LYS A 322 10.35 20.54 -19.43
N ALA A 323 9.28 20.70 -20.22
CA ALA A 323 8.12 19.81 -20.14
C ALA A 323 8.47 18.41 -20.65
N VAL A 324 9.25 18.31 -21.74
CA VAL A 324 9.81 17.06 -22.26
C VAL A 324 10.78 16.41 -21.28
N GLU A 325 11.60 17.19 -20.56
CA GLU A 325 12.50 16.65 -19.53
C GLU A 325 11.74 16.00 -18.37
N ILE A 326 10.60 16.58 -17.95
CA ILE A 326 9.76 16.01 -16.90
C ILE A 326 9.10 14.71 -17.37
N ASP A 327 8.51 14.71 -18.57
CA ASP A 327 7.87 13.53 -19.16
C ASP A 327 8.38 13.27 -20.58
N PRO A 328 9.47 12.48 -20.73
CA PRO A 328 10.07 12.20 -22.02
C PRO A 328 9.18 11.44 -23.00
N HIS A 329 8.16 10.75 -22.49
CA HIS A 329 7.21 9.95 -23.29
C HIS A 329 6.01 10.76 -23.77
N SER A 330 5.83 12.00 -23.30
CA SER A 330 4.76 12.87 -23.77
C SER A 330 5.08 13.44 -25.16
N THR A 331 4.18 13.20 -26.13
CA THR A 331 4.30 13.74 -27.48
C THR A 331 3.79 15.18 -27.59
N GLU A 332 2.87 15.61 -26.72
CA GLU A 332 2.25 16.94 -26.77
C GLU A 332 3.26 18.10 -26.73
N PRO A 333 4.19 18.21 -25.76
CA PRO A 333 5.18 19.27 -25.77
C PRO A 333 6.15 19.18 -26.96
N ARG A 334 6.41 17.99 -27.50
CA ARG A 334 7.28 17.79 -28.68
C ARG A 334 6.62 18.31 -29.96
N VAL A 335 5.31 18.06 -30.13
CA VAL A 335 4.55 18.62 -31.27
C VAL A 335 4.62 20.15 -31.25
N LEU A 336 4.53 20.76 -30.07
CA LEU A 336 4.68 22.21 -29.94
C LEU A 336 6.12 22.68 -30.22
N LEU A 337 7.15 21.92 -29.80
CA LEU A 337 8.53 22.20 -30.17
C LEU A 337 8.76 22.13 -31.69
N VAL A 338 8.14 21.18 -32.40
CA VAL A 338 8.19 21.14 -33.87
C VAL A 338 7.64 22.44 -34.48
N GLN A 339 6.55 22.99 -33.92
CA GLN A 339 6.00 24.28 -34.34
C GLN A 339 6.95 25.44 -34.02
N VAL A 340 7.57 25.44 -32.83
CA VAL A 340 8.60 26.43 -32.44
C VAL A 340 9.75 26.40 -33.44
N TYR A 341 10.33 25.22 -33.70
CA TYR A 341 11.49 25.06 -34.60
C TYR A 341 11.17 25.38 -36.05
N ALA A 342 9.96 25.08 -36.53
CA ALA A 342 9.52 25.54 -37.83
C ALA A 342 9.50 27.07 -37.95
N ARG A 343 9.06 27.78 -36.89
CA ARG A 343 9.04 29.25 -36.84
C ARG A 343 10.44 29.87 -36.65
N LEU A 344 11.32 29.20 -35.90
CA LEU A 344 12.73 29.57 -35.74
C LEU A 344 13.59 29.24 -36.97
N LYS A 345 13.07 28.45 -37.91
CA LYS A 345 13.81 27.89 -39.07
C LYS A 345 14.98 26.98 -38.67
N ASP A 346 14.88 26.33 -37.50
CA ASP A 346 15.84 25.33 -37.03
C ASP A 346 15.41 23.93 -37.52
N GLU A 347 15.82 23.60 -38.75
CA GLU A 347 15.44 22.37 -39.43
C GLU A 347 16.00 21.10 -38.76
N ASP A 348 17.16 21.19 -38.12
CA ASP A 348 17.83 20.05 -37.50
C ASP A 348 17.10 19.62 -36.24
N LYS A 349 16.80 20.58 -35.34
CA LYS A 349 16.00 20.29 -34.14
C LYS A 349 14.58 19.86 -34.50
N ARG A 350 13.97 20.48 -35.53
CA ARG A 350 12.64 20.08 -36.01
C ARG A 350 12.59 18.62 -36.45
N LYS A 351 13.55 18.18 -37.26
CA LYS A 351 13.64 16.78 -37.72
C LYS A 351 13.92 15.83 -36.56
N SER A 352 14.75 16.25 -35.60
CA SER A 352 15.06 15.46 -34.40
C SER A 352 13.80 15.18 -33.56
N GLU A 353 12.99 16.21 -33.31
CA GLU A 353 11.73 16.04 -32.57
C GLU A 353 10.72 15.16 -33.34
N LEU A 354 10.56 15.36 -34.65
CA LEU A 354 9.70 14.52 -35.49
C LEU A 354 10.10 13.04 -35.46
N ALA A 355 11.41 12.75 -35.59
CA ALA A 355 11.90 11.38 -35.51
C ALA A 355 11.64 10.75 -34.13
N THR A 356 11.71 11.55 -33.07
CA THR A 356 11.41 11.10 -31.71
C THR A 356 9.92 10.83 -31.52
N ILE A 357 9.05 11.70 -32.04
CA ILE A 357 7.59 11.49 -32.03
C ILE A 357 7.25 10.19 -32.77
N ASP A 358 7.76 9.99 -34.00
CA ASP A 358 7.55 8.78 -34.78
C ASP A 358 7.98 7.52 -34.03
N LYS A 359 9.10 7.60 -33.30
CA LYS A 359 9.60 6.50 -32.47
C LYS A 359 8.64 6.19 -31.31
N LEU A 360 8.22 7.21 -30.56
CA LEU A 360 7.29 7.06 -29.42
C LEU A 360 5.94 6.48 -29.87
N GLU A 361 5.39 6.96 -30.98
CA GLU A 361 4.11 6.44 -31.52
C GLU A 361 4.23 4.98 -31.96
N ARG A 362 5.37 4.57 -32.56
CA ARG A 362 5.62 3.17 -32.90
C ARG A 362 5.74 2.30 -31.65
N GLU A 363 6.43 2.77 -30.62
CA GLU A 363 6.56 2.07 -29.34
C GLU A 363 5.20 1.89 -28.66
N GLU A 364 4.36 2.94 -28.63
CA GLU A 364 3.01 2.88 -28.08
C GLU A 364 2.13 1.89 -28.86
N LYS A 365 2.14 1.96 -30.20
CA LYS A 365 1.39 1.02 -31.05
C LYS A 365 1.81 -0.43 -30.83
N ASN A 366 3.10 -0.69 -30.70
CA ASN A 366 3.63 -2.03 -30.43
C ASN A 366 3.22 -2.52 -29.03
N LYS A 367 3.24 -1.65 -28.02
CA LYS A 367 2.79 -1.95 -26.66
C LYS A 367 1.30 -2.30 -26.63
N LEU A 368 0.46 -1.50 -27.30
CA LEU A 368 -0.98 -1.75 -27.43
C LEU A 368 -1.26 -3.08 -28.12
N ARG A 369 -0.58 -3.37 -29.24
CA ARG A 369 -0.70 -4.64 -29.94
C ARG A 369 -0.35 -5.84 -29.04
N GLY A 370 0.78 -5.76 -28.32
CA GLY A 370 1.18 -6.82 -27.39
C GLY A 370 0.22 -7.00 -26.21
N ALA A 371 -0.44 -5.92 -25.76
CA ALA A 371 -1.46 -6.01 -24.72
C ALA A 371 -2.74 -6.72 -25.22
N VAL A 372 -3.18 -6.40 -26.44
CA VAL A 372 -4.33 -7.05 -27.09
C VAL A 372 -4.07 -8.54 -27.32
N GLU A 373 -2.89 -8.90 -27.82
CA GLU A 373 -2.50 -10.31 -28.04
C GLU A 373 -2.46 -11.10 -26.73
N LYS A 374 -1.99 -10.50 -25.62
CA LYS A 374 -2.02 -11.12 -24.28
C LYS A 374 -3.42 -11.27 -23.70
N ALA A 375 -4.31 -10.31 -23.94
CA ALA A 375 -5.70 -10.40 -23.50
C ALA A 375 -6.44 -11.54 -24.23
N ALA A 376 -6.26 -11.64 -25.55
CA ALA A 376 -6.87 -12.71 -26.36
C ALA A 376 -6.38 -14.14 -26.01
N GLN A 377 -5.24 -14.28 -25.35
CA GLN A 377 -4.72 -15.56 -24.86
C GLN A 377 -5.23 -15.93 -23.46
N LYS A 378 -5.75 -14.98 -22.69
CA LYS A 378 -6.33 -15.24 -21.35
C LYS A 378 -7.82 -15.63 -21.40
N ASP A 379 -8.50 -15.30 -22.48
CA ASP A 379 -9.91 -15.64 -22.71
C ASP A 379 -10.11 -16.99 -23.44
N LYS A 380 -9.03 -17.77 -23.62
CA LYS A 380 -9.04 -19.15 -24.11
C LYS A 380 -8.59 -20.08 -22.98
#